data_AF-A0A094ZWF8-F1
#
_entry.id   AF-A0A094ZWF8-F1
#
_cell.length_a   1.000
_cell.length_b   1.000
_cell.length_c   1.000
_cell.angle_alpha   90.00
_cell.angle_beta   90.00
_cell.angle_gamma   90.00
#
_symmetry.space_group_name_H-M   'P 1'
#
loop_
_entity.id
_entity.type
_entity.pdbx_description
1 polymer ?
#
loop_
_entity_poly.entity_id
_entity_poly.type
_entity_poly.pdbx_seq_one_letter_code
_entity_poly.pdbx_strand_id
1 'polypeptide(L)'
;MTIKLDQFMKLFATVQYSIYFIQAVERGNDCPESQPWPCRTPRICLSFDFICDGEPDCPDEYDEDPEMCTAKLRPAQEHLAGFIHRYQNWLVPKFLGYGTPEELAAKLVESKTVSDYARAAKLNETQLKNLIKLMEGVKSGKEMELFLLGMPLGAWSELYTLFHRIYISGFLDNLEPAENFQSLNRQQKEEFWRNHIYQQVKRFLD
;
A
#
# COMPACT_ATOMS: atom_id res chain seq x y z
N MET A 1 -32.76 0.36 -65.93
CA MET A 1 -32.73 1.71 -66.54
C MET A 1 -31.84 2.57 -65.67
N THR A 2 -30.79 3.09 -66.28
CA THR A 2 -29.49 3.50 -65.75
C THR A 2 -29.52 4.77 -64.91
N ILE A 3 -28.94 4.70 -63.70
CA ILE A 3 -28.56 5.87 -62.90
C ILE A 3 -27.34 6.50 -63.57
N LYS A 4 -27.44 7.76 -64.01
CA LYS A 4 -26.38 8.47 -64.73
C LYS A 4 -25.21 8.77 -63.79
N LEU A 5 -24.02 8.32 -64.22
CA LEU A 5 -22.73 8.33 -63.54
C LEU A 5 -21.98 9.68 -63.58
N ASP A 6 -22.66 10.81 -63.78
CA ASP A 6 -22.01 12.07 -64.23
C ASP A 6 -22.34 13.33 -63.40
N GLN A 7 -22.81 13.16 -62.16
CA GLN A 7 -22.80 14.25 -61.15
C GLN A 7 -21.55 14.21 -60.26
N PHE A 8 -20.52 13.59 -60.83
CA PHE A 8 -19.12 14.02 -60.88
C PHE A 8 -18.72 15.26 -60.04
N MET A 9 -18.08 15.00 -58.90
CA MET A 9 -16.62 15.20 -58.77
C MET A 9 -16.06 16.63 -58.91
N LYS A 10 -16.80 17.72 -58.63
CA LYS A 10 -16.20 19.08 -58.67
C LYS A 10 -16.62 20.10 -57.60
N LEU A 11 -17.33 19.70 -56.54
CA LEU A 11 -17.48 20.48 -55.30
C LEU A 11 -17.51 19.44 -54.15
N PHE A 12 -16.46 19.09 -53.41
CA PHE A 12 -15.38 19.88 -52.83
C PHE A 12 -14.15 18.97 -52.67
N ALA A 13 -13.25 18.98 -53.65
CA ALA A 13 -11.86 18.55 -53.45
C ALA A 13 -11.04 19.63 -52.72
N THR A 14 -11.65 20.33 -51.76
CA THR A 14 -11.10 21.51 -51.07
C THR A 14 -11.75 21.66 -49.70
N VAL A 15 -11.44 20.76 -48.76
CA VAL A 15 -11.12 21.04 -47.34
C VAL A 15 -10.86 19.68 -46.66
N GLN A 16 -9.56 19.41 -46.48
CA GLN A 16 -8.93 18.42 -45.59
C GLN A 16 -9.48 16.97 -45.59
N TYR A 17 -8.87 16.01 -46.30
CA TYR A 17 -7.62 15.38 -45.83
C TYR A 17 -7.06 16.06 -44.57
N SER A 18 -7.56 15.68 -43.39
CA SER A 18 -6.77 15.61 -42.15
C SER A 18 -7.66 15.54 -40.91
N ILE A 19 -7.39 14.51 -40.09
CA ILE A 19 -7.09 14.70 -38.67
C ILE A 19 -8.22 15.34 -37.86
N TYR A 20 -9.20 14.53 -37.48
CA TYR A 20 -9.65 14.51 -36.09
C TYR A 20 -9.90 13.02 -35.79
N PHE A 21 -8.83 12.20 -35.80
CA PHE A 21 -8.13 11.88 -34.55
C PHE A 21 -9.15 11.87 -33.41
N ILE A 22 -9.65 10.68 -33.13
CA ILE A 22 -10.15 10.31 -31.81
C ILE A 22 -9.06 10.77 -30.84
N GLN A 23 -9.20 11.96 -30.26
CA GLN A 23 -8.39 12.32 -29.13
C GLN A 23 -8.83 11.38 -28.03
N ALA A 24 -7.97 10.39 -27.83
CA ALA A 24 -7.96 9.55 -26.67
C ALA A 24 -8.23 10.41 -25.44
N VAL A 25 -9.06 9.87 -24.57
CA VAL A 25 -9.31 10.38 -23.23
C VAL A 25 -7.97 10.62 -22.54
N GLU A 26 -7.47 11.85 -22.57
CA GLU A 26 -6.45 12.29 -21.61
C GLU A 26 -7.18 12.48 -20.29
N ARG A 27 -7.32 11.37 -19.54
CA ARG A 27 -7.46 11.43 -18.09
C ARG A 27 -6.08 11.72 -17.48
N GLY A 28 -5.43 12.77 -17.96
CA GLY A 28 -4.23 13.34 -17.35
C GLY A 28 -4.65 14.45 -16.39
N ASN A 29 -3.91 14.63 -15.30
CA ASN A 29 -3.97 15.87 -14.54
C ASN A 29 -3.32 16.99 -15.38
N ASP A 30 -3.64 18.26 -15.12
CA ASP A 30 -3.07 19.41 -15.85
C ASP A 30 -1.58 19.67 -15.54
N CYS A 31 -0.89 18.70 -14.94
CA CYS A 31 0.47 18.83 -14.46
C CYS A 31 1.48 18.40 -15.52
N PRO A 32 2.62 19.11 -15.65
CA PRO A 32 3.66 18.74 -16.61
C PRO A 32 4.37 17.45 -16.18
N GLU A 33 4.97 16.72 -17.14
CA GLU A 33 5.70 15.47 -16.84
C GLU A 33 6.83 15.63 -15.80
N SER A 34 7.44 16.82 -15.73
CA SER A 34 8.50 17.13 -14.76
C SER A 34 8.01 17.30 -13.33
N GLN A 35 6.72 17.61 -13.15
CA GLN A 35 6.06 17.80 -11.86
C GLN A 35 4.66 17.20 -11.97
N PRO A 36 4.52 15.87 -12.00
CA PRO A 36 3.28 15.23 -12.42
C PRO A 36 2.22 15.14 -11.30
N TRP A 37 2.53 15.57 -10.07
CA TRP A 37 1.64 15.38 -8.92
C TRP A 37 0.90 16.68 -8.55
N PRO A 38 -0.45 16.72 -8.63
CA PRO A 38 -1.22 17.93 -8.36
C PRO A 38 -1.53 18.11 -6.86
N CYS A 39 -1.29 19.31 -6.34
CA CYS A 39 -1.89 19.73 -5.07
C CYS A 39 -3.43 19.86 -5.22
N ARG A 40 -4.16 19.92 -4.10
CA ARG A 40 -5.61 20.23 -4.15
C ARG A 40 -5.87 21.66 -4.60
N THR A 41 -4.92 22.55 -4.35
CA THR A 41 -4.92 23.91 -4.88
C THR A 41 -4.62 23.87 -6.39
N PRO A 42 -5.51 24.42 -7.25
CA PRO A 42 -5.33 24.35 -8.70
C PRO A 42 -4.01 24.98 -9.17
N ARG A 43 -3.39 24.36 -10.18
CA ARG A 43 -2.16 24.83 -10.87
C ARG A 43 -0.87 24.77 -10.05
N ILE A 44 -0.87 24.11 -8.89
CA ILE A 44 0.36 23.79 -8.15
C ILE A 44 0.64 22.31 -8.36
N CYS A 45 1.80 22.00 -8.90
CA CYS A 45 2.24 20.64 -9.18
C CYS A 45 3.64 20.41 -8.63
N LEU A 46 3.87 19.21 -8.09
CA LEU A 46 5.09 18.81 -7.42
C LEU A 46 5.79 17.65 -8.15
N SER A 47 7.10 17.55 -7.95
CA SER A 47 7.85 16.31 -8.21
C SER A 47 7.48 15.27 -7.14
N PHE A 48 7.64 13.98 -7.44
CA PHE A 48 7.45 12.92 -6.43
C PHE A 48 8.44 13.00 -5.25
N ASP A 49 9.55 13.73 -5.44
CA ASP A 49 10.56 13.96 -4.42
C ASP A 49 10.04 14.85 -3.27
N PHE A 50 9.09 15.77 -3.58
CA PHE A 50 8.46 16.75 -2.68
C PHE A 50 7.16 16.22 -2.07
N ILE A 51 7.10 14.93 -1.80
CA ILE A 51 5.90 14.31 -1.25
C ILE A 51 6.34 13.49 -0.06
N CYS A 52 5.83 13.77 1.13
CA CYS A 52 6.23 13.08 2.35
C CYS A 52 7.74 13.17 2.60
N ASP A 53 8.33 14.32 2.30
CA ASP A 53 9.73 14.63 2.58
C ASP A 53 9.90 15.41 3.89
N GLY A 54 8.78 15.85 4.49
CA GLY A 54 8.71 16.52 5.79
C GLY A 54 8.70 18.04 5.70
N GLU A 55 8.70 18.63 4.50
CA GLU A 55 8.54 20.06 4.27
C GLU A 55 7.20 20.33 3.54
N PRO A 56 6.33 21.21 4.05
CA PRO A 56 5.07 21.49 3.35
C PRO A 56 5.30 22.26 2.05
N ASP A 57 5.05 21.61 0.92
CA ASP A 57 5.19 22.18 -0.43
C ASP A 57 3.83 22.61 -1.02
N CYS A 58 2.72 21.96 -0.66
CA CYS A 58 1.39 22.46 -1.00
C CYS A 58 0.92 23.52 0.01
N PRO A 59 0.13 24.54 -0.42
CA PRO A 59 -0.41 25.55 0.49
C PRO A 59 -1.32 25.01 1.60
N ASP A 60 -1.88 23.83 1.40
CA ASP A 60 -2.73 23.11 2.34
C ASP A 60 -2.01 21.91 2.99
N GLU A 61 -0.69 21.78 2.81
CA GLU A 61 0.15 20.72 3.35
C GLU A 61 -0.29 19.30 2.93
N TYR A 62 -1.03 19.19 1.82
CA TYR A 62 -1.62 17.92 1.37
C TYR A 62 -0.57 16.87 0.98
N ASP A 63 0.57 17.30 0.48
CA ASP A 63 1.77 16.51 0.21
C ASP A 63 2.34 15.81 1.46
N GLU A 64 2.04 16.34 2.66
CA GLU A 64 2.47 15.82 3.96
C GLU A 64 1.30 15.19 4.76
N ASP A 65 0.14 14.99 4.13
CA ASP A 65 -1.01 14.35 4.78
C ASP A 65 -0.65 12.91 5.21
N PRO A 66 -0.87 12.51 6.49
CA PRO A 66 -0.49 11.19 6.96
C PRO A 66 -1.16 10.03 6.22
N GLU A 67 -2.39 10.20 5.72
CA GLU A 67 -3.07 9.15 4.95
C GLU A 67 -2.44 9.01 3.56
N MET A 68 -2.12 10.14 2.93
CA MET A 68 -1.39 10.20 1.67
C MET A 68 -0.03 9.50 1.80
N CYS A 69 0.75 9.86 2.83
CA CYS A 69 2.09 9.31 3.04
C CYS A 69 2.08 7.82 3.36
N THR A 70 1.07 7.35 4.09
CA THR A 70 0.84 5.92 4.28
C THR A 70 0.62 5.25 2.93
N ALA A 71 -0.26 5.79 2.08
CA ALA A 71 -0.56 5.22 0.76
C ALA A 71 0.67 5.21 -0.17
N LYS A 72 1.51 6.26 -0.17
CA LYS A 72 2.77 6.32 -0.95
C LYS A 72 3.72 5.19 -0.58
N LEU A 73 3.81 4.85 0.71
CA LEU A 73 4.73 3.84 1.22
C LEU A 73 4.23 2.41 0.95
N ARG A 74 2.91 2.18 0.91
CA ARG A 74 2.34 0.84 0.73
C ARG A 74 2.72 0.23 -0.63
N PRO A 75 2.96 -1.09 -0.70
CA PRO A 75 3.14 -1.76 -1.97
C PRO A 75 1.84 -1.73 -2.79
N ALA A 76 1.97 -1.81 -4.12
CA ALA A 76 0.83 -1.95 -4.99
C ALA A 76 0.05 -3.25 -4.68
N GLN A 77 -1.28 -3.16 -4.66
CA GLN A 77 -2.15 -4.26 -4.24
C GLN A 77 -1.94 -5.51 -5.09
N GLU A 78 -1.75 -5.36 -6.40
CA GLU A 78 -1.55 -6.46 -7.34
C GLU A 78 -0.25 -7.23 -7.09
N HIS A 79 0.84 -6.51 -6.75
CA HIS A 79 2.11 -7.13 -6.40
C HIS A 79 2.00 -7.90 -5.09
N LEU A 80 1.33 -7.30 -4.10
CA LEU A 80 1.10 -7.94 -2.81
C LEU A 80 0.19 -9.18 -2.94
N ALA A 81 -0.88 -9.10 -3.73
CA ALA A 81 -1.77 -10.23 -4.00
C ALA A 81 -1.03 -11.37 -4.71
N GLY A 82 -0.18 -11.06 -5.70
CA GLY A 82 0.65 -12.05 -6.38
C GLY A 82 1.62 -12.78 -5.45
N PHE A 83 2.23 -12.06 -4.51
CA PHE A 83 3.07 -12.66 -3.47
C PHE A 83 2.25 -13.55 -2.52
N ILE A 84 1.11 -13.07 -2.02
CA ILE A 84 0.23 -13.84 -1.12
C ILE A 84 -0.25 -15.10 -1.82
N HIS A 85 -0.61 -15.03 -3.11
CA HIS A 85 -1.03 -16.19 -3.89
C HIS A 85 0.06 -17.26 -3.97
N ARG A 86 1.31 -16.88 -4.28
CA ARG A 86 2.44 -17.81 -4.37
C ARG A 86 2.73 -18.51 -3.04
N TYR A 87 2.63 -17.78 -1.93
CA TYR A 87 2.98 -18.28 -0.60
C TYR A 87 1.75 -18.54 0.29
N GLN A 88 0.59 -18.75 -0.32
CA GLN A 88 -0.69 -18.87 0.39
C GLN A 88 -0.68 -19.97 1.46
N ASN A 89 -0.04 -21.12 1.18
CA ASN A 89 0.04 -22.24 2.12
C ASN A 89 0.79 -21.89 3.41
N TRP A 90 1.68 -20.90 3.36
CA TRP A 90 2.41 -20.41 4.52
C TRP A 90 1.68 -19.25 5.20
N LEU A 91 1.15 -18.31 4.42
CA LEU A 91 0.57 -17.06 4.90
C LEU A 91 -0.89 -17.20 5.38
N VAL A 92 -1.69 -18.00 4.68
CA VAL A 92 -3.14 -18.10 4.82
C VAL A 92 -3.52 -19.51 5.33
N PRO A 93 -4.28 -19.64 6.43
CA PRO A 93 -4.83 -18.58 7.27
C PRO A 93 -3.90 -18.17 8.43
N LYS A 94 -2.67 -18.70 8.48
CA LYS A 94 -1.79 -18.67 9.67
C LYS A 94 -1.46 -17.25 10.17
N PHE A 95 -1.22 -16.32 9.26
CA PHE A 95 -0.82 -14.93 9.56
C PHE A 95 -1.91 -13.94 9.12
N LEU A 96 -2.46 -14.14 7.93
CA LEU A 96 -3.32 -13.15 7.26
C LEU A 96 -4.82 -13.38 7.50
N GLY A 97 -5.21 -14.43 8.21
CA GLY A 97 -6.63 -14.77 8.37
C GLY A 97 -7.20 -15.50 7.16
N TYR A 98 -8.52 -15.64 7.12
CA TYR A 98 -9.22 -16.31 6.02
C TYR A 98 -9.63 -15.29 4.95
N GLY A 99 -9.43 -15.62 3.68
CA GLY A 99 -9.79 -14.79 2.54
C GLY A 99 -9.00 -15.15 1.29
N THR A 100 -9.34 -14.55 0.15
CA THR A 100 -8.53 -14.68 -1.06
C THR A 100 -7.29 -13.79 -0.99
N PRO A 101 -6.23 -14.09 -1.77
CA PRO A 101 -5.04 -13.23 -1.84
C PRO A 101 -5.36 -11.76 -2.15
N GLU A 102 -6.33 -11.50 -3.02
CA GLU A 102 -6.74 -10.17 -3.44
C GLU A 102 -7.45 -9.43 -2.30
N GLU A 103 -8.37 -10.09 -1.61
CA GLU A 103 -9.08 -9.54 -0.45
C GLU A 103 -8.12 -9.21 0.69
N LEU A 104 -7.17 -10.11 0.97
CA LEU A 104 -6.19 -9.93 2.04
C LEU A 104 -5.16 -8.86 1.69
N ALA A 105 -4.73 -8.78 0.42
CA ALA A 105 -3.86 -7.71 -0.06
C ALA A 105 -4.53 -6.34 0.03
N ALA A 106 -5.79 -6.22 -0.40
CA ALA A 106 -6.55 -4.97 -0.30
C ALA A 106 -6.62 -4.49 1.16
N LYS A 107 -7.02 -5.38 2.07
CA LYS A 107 -7.05 -5.06 3.51
C LYS A 107 -5.69 -4.65 4.06
N LEU A 108 -4.60 -5.33 3.65
CA LEU A 108 -3.25 -4.97 4.06
C LEU A 108 -2.83 -3.59 3.52
N VAL A 109 -3.26 -3.19 2.34
CA VAL A 109 -2.93 -1.87 1.78
C VAL A 109 -3.76 -0.77 2.45
N GLU A 110 -5.06 -1.01 2.67
CA GLU A 110 -6.01 -0.01 3.20
C GLU A 110 -5.89 0.20 4.72
N SER A 111 -5.44 -0.82 5.46
CA SER A 111 -5.40 -0.75 6.93
C SER A 111 -4.18 0.04 7.41
N LYS A 112 -4.39 1.19 8.05
CA LYS A 112 -3.31 2.01 8.61
C LYS A 112 -2.46 1.23 9.62
N THR A 113 -3.10 0.59 10.59
CA THR A 113 -2.43 -0.17 11.64
C THR A 113 -2.72 -1.67 11.56
N VAL A 114 -1.90 -2.47 12.24
CA VAL A 114 -2.12 -3.90 12.42
C VAL A 114 -3.45 -4.22 13.12
N SER A 115 -3.93 -3.32 14.00
CA SER A 115 -5.24 -3.46 14.65
C SER A 115 -6.39 -3.25 13.67
N ASP A 116 -6.26 -2.30 12.73
CA ASP A 116 -7.27 -2.07 11.69
C ASP A 116 -7.34 -3.27 10.75
N TYR A 117 -6.17 -3.81 10.38
CA TYR A 117 -6.10 -5.04 9.61
C TYR A 117 -6.75 -6.21 10.34
N ALA A 118 -6.44 -6.39 11.63
CA ALA A 118 -7.01 -7.46 12.44
C ALA A 118 -8.53 -7.44 12.45
N ARG A 119 -9.13 -6.24 12.58
CA ARG A 119 -10.58 -6.03 12.54
C ARG A 119 -11.15 -6.33 11.14
N ALA A 120 -10.51 -5.81 10.09
CA ALA A 120 -10.96 -5.99 8.70
C ALA A 120 -10.85 -7.45 8.21
N ALA A 121 -9.79 -8.15 8.61
CA ALA A 121 -9.54 -9.55 8.28
C ALA A 121 -10.18 -10.52 9.27
N LYS A 122 -10.79 -10.01 10.36
CA LYS A 122 -11.40 -10.81 11.44
C LYS A 122 -10.42 -11.84 12.02
N LEU A 123 -9.20 -11.39 12.31
CA LEU A 123 -8.16 -12.26 12.86
C LEU A 123 -8.56 -12.75 14.26
N ASN A 124 -8.28 -14.02 14.54
CA ASN A 124 -8.26 -14.49 15.92
C ASN A 124 -6.95 -14.11 16.63
N GLU A 125 -6.90 -14.29 17.95
CA GLU A 125 -5.76 -13.92 18.77
C GLU A 125 -4.44 -14.59 18.31
N THR A 126 -4.49 -15.85 17.92
CA THR A 126 -3.31 -16.59 17.45
C THR A 126 -2.81 -16.04 16.11
N GLN A 127 -3.71 -15.73 15.18
CA GLN A 127 -3.38 -15.15 13.88
C GLN A 127 -2.76 -13.77 14.03
N LEU A 128 -3.33 -12.91 14.87
CA LEU A 128 -2.79 -11.58 15.15
C LEU A 128 -1.40 -11.66 15.79
N LYS A 129 -1.19 -12.55 16.77
CA LYS A 129 0.15 -12.80 17.34
C LYS A 129 1.15 -13.27 16.28
N ASN A 130 0.74 -14.15 15.38
CA ASN A 130 1.60 -14.61 14.29
C ASN A 130 1.95 -13.46 13.34
N LEU A 131 0.97 -12.63 12.96
CA LEU A 131 1.18 -11.46 12.10
C LEU A 131 2.17 -10.48 12.73
N ILE A 132 2.03 -10.17 14.02
CA ILE A 132 2.97 -9.29 14.72
C ILE A 132 4.39 -9.87 14.65
N LYS A 133 4.57 -11.16 14.95
CA LYS A 133 5.88 -11.83 14.84
C LYS A 133 6.47 -11.80 13.43
N LEU A 134 5.63 -11.97 12.40
CA LEU A 134 6.03 -11.85 11.01
C LEU A 134 6.56 -10.44 10.73
N MET A 135 5.81 -9.41 11.12
CA MET A 135 6.21 -8.01 10.93
C MET A 135 7.44 -7.63 11.74
N GLU A 136 7.61 -8.14 12.96
CA GLU A 136 8.81 -7.95 13.77
C GLU A 136 10.05 -8.59 13.13
N GLY A 137 9.93 -9.78 12.55
CA GLY A 137 11.03 -10.41 11.80
C GLY A 137 11.36 -9.68 10.49
N VAL A 138 10.36 -9.05 9.86
CA VAL A 138 10.60 -8.15 8.72
C VAL A 138 11.34 -6.88 9.19
N LYS A 139 10.90 -6.25 10.29
CA LYS A 139 11.57 -5.11 10.94
C LYS A 139 13.03 -5.42 11.29
N SER A 140 13.30 -6.61 11.83
CA SER A 140 14.65 -7.00 12.26
C SER A 140 15.61 -7.21 11.10
N GLY A 141 15.11 -7.42 9.88
CA GLY A 141 15.93 -7.68 8.69
C GLY A 141 16.62 -9.04 8.71
N LYS A 142 16.26 -9.94 9.64
CA LYS A 142 16.93 -11.23 9.83
C LYS A 142 16.12 -12.37 9.21
N GLU A 143 16.55 -12.80 8.03
CA GLU A 143 15.94 -13.92 7.29
C GLU A 143 15.70 -15.16 8.16
N MET A 144 16.66 -15.48 9.04
CA MET A 144 16.56 -16.65 9.93
C MET A 144 15.37 -16.60 10.90
N GLU A 145 14.96 -15.42 11.38
CA GLU A 145 13.80 -15.30 12.27
C GLU A 145 12.51 -15.67 11.53
N LEU A 146 12.38 -15.27 10.25
CA LEU A 146 11.24 -15.62 9.41
C LEU A 146 11.28 -17.08 8.93
N PHE A 147 12.48 -17.61 8.69
CA PHE A 147 12.66 -19.04 8.42
C PHE A 147 12.13 -19.91 9.57
N LEU A 148 12.41 -19.53 10.83
CA LEU A 148 11.84 -20.21 12.01
C LEU A 148 10.31 -20.08 12.12
N LEU A 149 9.71 -19.08 11.49
CA LEU A 149 8.25 -18.94 11.35
C LEU A 149 7.66 -19.76 10.18
N GLY A 150 8.50 -20.50 9.46
CA GLY A 150 8.13 -21.39 8.36
C GLY A 150 8.19 -20.73 6.98
N MET A 151 8.92 -19.63 6.82
CA MET A 151 9.10 -18.97 5.53
C MET A 151 9.70 -19.94 4.49
N PRO A 152 9.05 -20.12 3.32
CA PRO A 152 9.61 -20.91 2.23
C PRO A 152 10.94 -20.34 1.74
N LEU A 153 11.86 -21.25 1.36
CA LEU A 153 13.15 -20.85 0.78
C LEU A 153 12.94 -19.97 -0.46
N GLY A 154 13.70 -18.88 -0.56
CA GLY A 154 13.61 -17.92 -1.67
C GLY A 154 12.51 -16.87 -1.54
N ALA A 155 11.62 -16.96 -0.55
CA ALA A 155 10.57 -15.94 -0.33
C ALA A 155 11.13 -14.63 0.24
N TRP A 156 12.30 -14.66 0.88
CA TRP A 156 12.86 -13.55 1.65
C TRP A 156 12.94 -12.23 0.89
N SER A 157 13.56 -12.21 -0.29
CA SER A 157 13.81 -10.96 -1.02
C SER A 157 12.52 -10.23 -1.35
N GLU A 158 11.50 -10.95 -1.81
CA GLU A 158 10.22 -10.37 -2.18
C GLU A 158 9.39 -10.01 -0.94
N LEU A 159 9.36 -10.91 0.05
CA LEU A 159 8.69 -10.67 1.34
C LEU A 159 9.22 -9.39 1.98
N TYR A 160 10.54 -9.27 2.11
CA TYR A 160 11.19 -8.12 2.73
C TYR A 160 10.85 -6.85 1.95
N THR A 161 10.95 -6.87 0.61
CA THR A 161 10.62 -5.69 -0.22
C THR A 161 9.18 -5.20 -0.02
N LEU A 162 8.21 -6.12 0.04
CA LEU A 162 6.78 -5.78 0.15
C LEU A 162 6.38 -5.46 1.59
N PHE A 163 6.75 -6.30 2.55
CA PHE A 163 6.31 -6.16 3.94
C PHE A 163 7.12 -5.13 4.71
N HIS A 164 8.38 -4.84 4.33
CA HIS A 164 9.14 -3.76 4.95
C HIS A 164 8.50 -2.40 4.65
N ARG A 165 7.97 -2.22 3.43
CA ARG A 165 7.17 -1.05 3.04
C ARG A 165 5.92 -0.86 3.90
N ILE A 166 5.22 -1.96 4.20
CA ILE A 166 4.08 -1.95 5.14
C ILE A 166 4.56 -1.58 6.54
N TYR A 167 5.67 -2.15 7.01
CA TYR A 167 6.21 -1.84 8.33
C TYR A 167 6.54 -0.35 8.49
N ILE A 168 7.35 0.23 7.58
CA ILE A 168 7.80 1.63 7.67
C ILE A 168 6.69 2.65 7.47
N SER A 169 5.53 2.25 6.94
CA SER A 169 4.35 3.13 6.86
C SER A 169 3.60 3.24 8.20
N GLY A 170 4.23 2.84 9.31
CA GLY A 170 3.65 2.90 10.65
C GLY A 170 2.70 1.77 11.03
N PHE A 171 2.74 0.63 10.31
CA PHE A 171 1.76 -0.45 10.51
C PHE A 171 1.77 -1.05 11.92
N LEU A 172 2.89 -0.97 12.64
CA LEU A 172 3.01 -1.43 14.04
C LEU A 172 3.00 -0.30 15.08
N ASP A 173 2.81 0.97 14.70
CA ASP A 173 3.05 2.13 15.58
C ASP A 173 2.18 2.14 16.84
N ASN A 174 0.95 1.61 16.75
CA ASN A 174 0.06 1.52 17.92
C ASN A 174 0.47 0.43 18.93
N LEU A 175 1.47 -0.39 18.60
CA LEU A 175 2.08 -1.39 19.47
C LEU A 175 3.46 -0.97 19.97
N GLU A 176 4.06 0.07 19.38
CA GLU A 176 5.36 0.55 19.83
C GLU A 176 5.21 1.33 21.15
N PRO A 177 5.95 0.96 22.19
CA PRO A 177 5.80 1.60 23.49
C PRO A 177 6.50 2.97 23.53
N ALA A 178 5.94 3.90 24.31
CA ALA A 178 6.47 5.25 24.47
C ALA A 178 7.96 5.26 24.89
N GLU A 179 8.67 6.37 24.64
CA GLU A 179 10.12 6.51 24.85
C GLU A 179 10.61 6.07 26.25
N ASN A 180 9.75 6.22 27.27
CA ASN A 180 9.99 5.75 28.64
C ASN A 180 10.18 4.22 28.76
N PHE A 181 9.74 3.43 27.77
CA PHE A 181 9.94 1.98 27.70
C PHE A 181 11.41 1.57 27.59
N GLN A 182 12.24 2.39 26.93
CA GLN A 182 13.66 2.07 26.76
C GLN A 182 14.39 1.99 28.10
N SER A 183 13.93 2.75 29.10
CA SER A 183 14.46 2.77 30.47
C SER A 183 14.12 1.53 31.30
N LEU A 184 13.23 0.66 30.83
CA LEU A 184 12.80 -0.53 31.57
C LEU A 184 13.84 -1.66 31.52
N ASN A 185 13.92 -2.43 32.60
CA ASN A 185 14.77 -3.62 32.66
C ASN A 185 14.17 -4.81 31.88
N ARG A 186 14.93 -5.90 31.71
CA ARG A 186 14.52 -7.05 30.88
C ARG A 186 13.19 -7.68 31.33
N GLN A 187 12.99 -7.89 32.63
CA GLN A 187 11.74 -8.46 33.16
C GLN A 187 10.55 -7.50 32.99
N GLN A 188 10.77 -6.20 33.20
CA GLN A 188 9.75 -5.17 33.00
C GLN A 188 9.36 -5.03 31.53
N LYS A 189 10.32 -5.12 30.61
CA LYS A 189 10.08 -5.15 29.16
C LYS A 189 9.30 -6.40 28.77
N GLU A 190 9.67 -7.57 29.29
CA GLU A 190 8.95 -8.83 29.05
C GLU A 190 7.52 -8.78 29.63
N GLU A 191 7.31 -8.22 30.81
CA GLU A 191 6.01 -8.10 31.45
C GLU A 191 5.12 -7.04 30.78
N PHE A 192 5.72 -5.92 30.38
CA PHE A 192 5.08 -4.93 29.54
C PHE A 192 4.68 -5.54 28.20
N TRP A 193 5.55 -6.26 27.48
CA TRP A 193 5.16 -6.86 26.20
C TRP A 193 4.09 -7.95 26.39
N ARG A 194 4.19 -8.77 27.44
CA ARG A 194 3.16 -9.77 27.80
C ARG A 194 1.81 -9.13 28.09
N ASN A 195 1.76 -8.00 28.79
CA ASN A 195 0.51 -7.33 29.17
C ASN A 195 0.04 -6.32 28.12
N HIS A 196 0.92 -5.61 27.44
CA HIS A 196 0.58 -4.51 26.53
C HIS A 196 0.09 -5.03 25.19
N ILE A 197 0.81 -5.96 24.54
CA ILE A 197 0.31 -6.61 23.31
C ILE A 197 -0.98 -7.35 23.65
N TYR A 198 -1.03 -8.14 24.73
CA TYR A 198 -2.22 -8.90 25.09
C TYR A 198 -3.43 -8.03 25.43
N GLN A 199 -3.28 -6.95 26.21
CA GLN A 199 -4.40 -6.09 26.61
C GLN A 199 -4.84 -5.12 25.49
N GLN A 200 -3.90 -4.61 24.67
CA GLN A 200 -4.24 -3.85 23.47
C GLN A 200 -4.98 -4.75 22.47
N VAL A 201 -4.43 -5.92 22.16
CA VAL A 201 -5.04 -6.90 21.24
C VAL A 201 -6.39 -7.37 21.74
N LYS A 202 -6.54 -7.69 23.04
CA LYS A 202 -7.82 -8.14 23.62
C LYS A 202 -8.92 -7.09 23.48
N ARG A 203 -8.61 -5.81 23.67
CA ARG A 203 -9.56 -4.69 23.49
C ARG A 203 -10.08 -4.54 22.05
N PHE A 204 -9.38 -5.07 21.06
CA PHE A 204 -9.76 -4.97 19.65
C PHE A 204 -10.49 -6.20 19.11
N LEU A 205 -10.62 -7.27 19.92
CA LEU A 205 -11.30 -8.51 19.57
C LEU A 205 -12.70 -8.63 20.19
N ASP A 206 -13.04 -7.74 21.13
CA ASP A 206 -14.38 -7.56 21.73
C ASP A 206 -15.18 -6.48 20.96
#